data_AF-A0A2N3HVU9-F1
#
_entry.id   AF-A0A2N3HVU9-F1
#
_cell.length_a   1.000
_cell.length_b   1.000
_cell.length_c   1.000
_cell.angle_alpha   90.00
_cell.angle_beta   90.00
_cell.angle_gamma   90.00
#
_symmetry.space_group_name_H-M   'P 1'
#
loop_
_entity.id
_entity.type
_entity.pdbx_description
1 polymer ?
#
loop_
_entity_poly.entity_id
_entity_poly.type
_entity_poly.pdbx_seq_one_letter_code
_entity_poly.pdbx_strand_id
1 'polypeptide(L)'
;MEMEQTTRIAKDEIPFEKLEKVGIKRDFVDRMESQELKDFLNGFRSAKLYTVNAKINEENFRIPTKIRLQKLENGSVNIKVHPIQRLHIPEEYMQHKFTKQEKTALLENRNLGKTLELKGRDGKKDHYYLSIDPKTNELIPLRTKHIRVPEKIKGASLSEEQKQKLAAGKKITLDGMTGKNGKKFSASLQVDAANRSINFSGFKQEKELEQKAEKKKGAKQKVG
;
A
#
# COMPACT_ATOMS: atom_id res chain seq x y z
N MET A 1 18.26 24.24 -3.29
CA MET A 1 18.37 23.42 -4.51
C MET A 1 17.45 22.22 -4.34
N GLU A 2 16.24 22.29 -4.90
CA GLU A 2 15.37 21.12 -5.00
C GLU A 2 16.08 20.10 -5.89
N MET A 3 16.40 18.92 -5.36
CA MET A 3 16.79 17.82 -6.23
C MET A 3 15.60 17.56 -7.15
N GLU A 4 15.73 17.83 -8.45
CA GLU A 4 14.83 17.27 -9.45
C GLU A 4 14.81 15.77 -9.22
N GLN A 5 13.73 15.27 -8.62
CA GLN A 5 13.64 13.86 -8.28
C GLN A 5 13.33 13.12 -9.58
N THR A 6 14.38 12.61 -10.21
CA THR A 6 14.31 11.81 -11.42
C THR A 6 13.39 10.60 -11.19
N THR A 7 12.24 10.57 -11.85
CA THR A 7 11.39 9.40 -11.92
C THR A 7 11.99 8.36 -12.87
N ARG A 8 11.62 7.09 -12.70
CA ARG A 8 12.10 6.01 -13.59
C ARG A 8 11.64 6.15 -15.04
N ILE A 9 10.52 6.82 -15.24
CA ILE A 9 9.85 7.05 -16.51
C ILE A 9 9.49 8.54 -16.55
N ALA A 10 9.83 9.21 -17.64
CA ALA A 10 9.48 10.60 -17.88
C ALA A 10 8.02 10.74 -18.33
N LYS A 11 7.43 11.94 -18.19
CA LYS A 11 6.00 12.17 -18.51
C LYS A 11 5.71 11.98 -20.00
N ASP A 12 6.67 12.31 -20.86
CA ASP A 12 6.63 12.13 -22.32
C ASP A 12 6.82 10.67 -22.76
N GLU A 13 7.46 9.82 -21.94
CA GLU A 13 7.54 8.37 -22.17
C GLU A 13 6.21 7.64 -21.90
N ILE A 14 5.17 8.31 -21.37
CA ILE A 14 3.84 7.69 -21.17
C ILE A 14 3.24 7.32 -22.53
N PRO A 15 2.85 6.04 -22.76
CA PRO A 15 2.28 5.61 -24.03
C PRO A 15 0.79 6.01 -24.13
N PHE A 16 0.53 7.31 -24.26
CA PHE A 16 -0.80 7.91 -24.31
C PHE A 16 -1.69 7.31 -25.39
N GLU A 17 -1.14 7.03 -26.58
CA GLU A 17 -1.88 6.41 -27.67
C GLU A 17 -2.45 5.03 -27.30
N LYS A 18 -1.72 4.24 -26.50
CA LYS A 18 -2.21 2.94 -26.01
C LYS A 18 -3.35 3.11 -25.00
N LEU A 19 -3.28 4.14 -24.17
CA LEU A 19 -4.32 4.46 -23.19
C LEU A 19 -5.61 4.95 -23.86
N GLU A 20 -5.50 5.79 -24.88
CA GLU A 20 -6.65 6.30 -25.62
C GLU A 20 -7.39 5.19 -26.36
N LYS A 21 -6.66 4.22 -26.95
CA LYS A 21 -7.25 3.02 -27.58
C LYS A 21 -8.13 2.21 -26.63
N VAL A 22 -7.85 2.26 -25.34
CA VAL A 22 -8.64 1.58 -24.30
C VAL A 22 -9.56 2.53 -23.53
N GLY A 23 -9.82 3.73 -24.04
CA GLY A 23 -10.77 4.68 -23.50
C GLY A 23 -10.25 5.55 -22.34
N ILE A 24 -8.96 5.50 -22.03
CA ILE A 24 -8.33 6.36 -21.03
C ILE A 24 -7.77 7.60 -21.73
N LYS A 25 -8.47 8.73 -21.58
CA LYS A 25 -8.08 10.03 -22.14
C LYS A 25 -6.78 10.55 -21.51
N ARG A 26 -5.94 11.26 -22.28
CA ARG A 26 -4.62 11.79 -21.85
C ARG A 26 -4.70 12.67 -20.61
N ASP A 27 -5.78 13.42 -20.49
CA ASP A 27 -6.09 14.31 -19.35
C ASP A 27 -6.18 13.58 -18.00
N PHE A 28 -6.18 12.24 -17.96
CA PHE A 28 -6.16 11.49 -16.71
C PHE A 28 -4.94 11.79 -15.85
N VAL A 29 -3.81 12.11 -16.49
CA VAL A 29 -2.57 12.46 -15.80
C VAL A 29 -2.71 13.78 -15.05
N ASP A 30 -3.46 14.72 -15.61
CA ASP A 30 -3.67 16.05 -15.01
C ASP A 30 -4.67 16.00 -13.84
N ARG A 31 -5.42 14.88 -13.71
CA ARG A 31 -6.29 14.59 -12.56
C ARG A 31 -5.60 13.80 -11.43
N MET A 32 -4.33 13.43 -11.62
CA MET A 32 -3.53 12.82 -10.56
C MET A 32 -2.98 13.90 -9.64
N GLU A 33 -3.04 13.63 -8.33
CA GLU A 33 -2.32 14.46 -7.37
C GLU A 33 -0.81 14.35 -7.63
N SER A 34 -0.03 15.38 -7.27
CA SER A 34 1.42 15.43 -7.56
C SER A 34 2.17 14.17 -7.09
N GLN A 35 1.85 13.66 -5.89
CA GLN A 35 2.45 12.43 -5.36
C GLN A 35 1.94 11.17 -6.09
N GLU A 36 0.66 11.12 -6.47
CA GLU A 36 0.11 10.00 -7.25
C GLU A 36 0.78 9.91 -8.63
N LEU A 37 0.97 11.05 -9.30
CA LEU A 37 1.68 11.12 -10.57
C LEU A 37 3.12 10.63 -10.45
N LYS A 38 3.84 11.12 -9.44
CA LYS A 38 5.22 10.69 -9.18
C LYS A 38 5.32 9.19 -8.91
N ASP A 39 4.38 8.62 -8.15
CA ASP A 39 4.33 7.18 -7.89
C ASP A 39 4.03 6.39 -9.18
N PHE A 40 3.10 6.88 -9.99
CA PHE A 40 2.77 6.29 -11.29
C PHE A 40 3.96 6.27 -12.26
N LEU A 41 4.70 7.38 -12.36
CA LEU A 41 5.94 7.51 -13.15
C LEU A 41 7.09 6.63 -12.61
N ASN A 42 7.03 6.20 -11.34
CA ASN A 42 7.95 5.19 -10.79
C ASN A 42 7.48 3.75 -11.01
N GLY A 43 6.40 3.55 -11.78
CA GLY A 43 5.82 2.26 -12.12
C GLY A 43 4.93 1.68 -11.02
N PHE A 44 4.48 2.51 -10.06
CA PHE A 44 3.53 2.06 -9.04
C PHE A 44 2.11 2.04 -9.62
N ARG A 45 1.24 1.24 -8.99
CA ARG A 45 -0.18 1.19 -9.36
C ARG A 45 -0.85 2.50 -9.00
N SER A 46 -1.76 2.95 -9.86
CA SER A 46 -2.58 4.13 -9.60
C SER A 46 -3.34 4.01 -8.28
N ALA A 47 -3.49 5.13 -7.58
CA ALA A 47 -4.29 5.16 -6.36
C ALA A 47 -5.78 5.01 -6.72
N LYS A 48 -6.22 5.65 -7.81
CA LYS A 48 -7.59 5.60 -8.34
C LYS A 48 -7.80 4.44 -9.32
N LEU A 49 -9.05 4.06 -9.48
CA LEU A 49 -9.48 3.16 -10.56
C LEU A 49 -9.78 4.00 -11.81
N TYR A 50 -9.39 3.48 -12.96
CA TYR A 50 -9.75 3.99 -14.27
C TYR A 50 -10.61 2.96 -14.98
N THR A 51 -11.41 3.40 -15.94
CA THR A 51 -12.23 2.49 -16.75
C THR A 51 -11.50 2.20 -18.05
N VAL A 52 -11.21 0.93 -18.29
CA VAL A 52 -10.73 0.42 -19.58
C VAL A 52 -11.92 -0.09 -20.38
N ASN A 53 -12.05 0.37 -21.62
CA ASN A 53 -12.98 -0.20 -22.59
C ASN A 53 -12.29 -1.38 -23.28
N ALA A 54 -12.92 -2.55 -23.26
CA ALA A 54 -12.44 -3.76 -23.91
C ALA A 54 -13.55 -4.36 -24.77
N LYS A 55 -13.20 -4.90 -25.94
CA LYS A 55 -14.10 -5.67 -26.79
C LYS A 55 -13.71 -7.14 -26.70
N ILE A 56 -14.62 -8.00 -26.23
CA ILE A 56 -14.40 -9.45 -26.08
C ILE A 56 -15.57 -10.14 -26.75
N ASN A 57 -15.30 -11.00 -27.75
CA ASN A 57 -16.32 -11.77 -28.47
C ASN A 57 -17.54 -10.93 -28.88
N GLU A 58 -17.28 -9.79 -29.52
CA GLU A 58 -18.28 -8.81 -30.01
C GLU A 58 -18.97 -7.94 -28.96
N GLU A 59 -18.88 -8.27 -27.68
CA GLU A 59 -19.41 -7.46 -26.58
C GLU A 59 -18.43 -6.39 -26.11
N ASN A 60 -18.98 -5.22 -25.74
CA ASN A 60 -18.22 -4.11 -25.18
C ASN A 60 -18.30 -4.14 -23.65
N PHE A 61 -17.13 -4.23 -23.01
CA PHE A 61 -16.97 -4.22 -21.56
C PHE A 61 -16.34 -2.92 -21.09
N ARG A 62 -16.83 -2.41 -19.96
CA ARG A 62 -16.22 -1.31 -19.21
C ARG A 62 -15.64 -1.88 -17.92
N ILE A 63 -14.32 -1.96 -17.85
CA ILE A 63 -13.61 -2.68 -16.80
C ILE A 63 -12.92 -1.68 -15.87
N PRO A 64 -13.40 -1.49 -14.62
CA PRO A 64 -12.69 -0.73 -13.61
C PRO A 64 -11.36 -1.41 -13.27
N THR A 65 -10.27 -0.67 -13.31
CA THR A 65 -8.92 -1.22 -13.18
C THR A 65 -7.93 -0.21 -12.59
N LYS A 66 -6.96 -0.68 -11.83
CA LYS A 66 -5.75 0.13 -11.54
C LYS A 66 -4.78 -0.02 -12.70
N ILE A 67 -4.03 1.03 -13.00
CA ILE A 67 -3.02 1.02 -14.06
C ILE A 67 -1.64 1.31 -13.50
N ARG A 68 -0.59 0.82 -14.16
CA ARG A 68 0.80 1.21 -13.89
C ARG A 68 1.62 1.22 -15.17
N LEU A 69 2.67 2.03 -15.17
CA LEU A 69 3.70 1.99 -16.20
C LEU A 69 4.69 0.85 -15.92
N GLN A 70 5.13 0.19 -16.99
CA GLN A 70 6.16 -0.84 -16.93
C GLN A 70 7.17 -0.60 -18.05
N LYS A 71 8.41 -0.25 -17.68
CA LYS A 71 9.54 -0.22 -18.61
C LYS A 71 9.94 -1.65 -18.95
N LEU A 72 10.03 -1.95 -20.25
CA LEU A 72 10.42 -3.24 -20.79
C LEU A 72 11.95 -3.31 -20.99
N GLU A 73 12.46 -4.50 -21.24
CA GLU A 73 13.91 -4.72 -21.45
C GLU A 73 14.46 -3.96 -22.66
N ASN A 74 13.65 -3.79 -23.71
CA ASN A 74 13.99 -3.00 -24.89
C ASN A 74 13.87 -1.47 -24.67
N GLY A 75 13.68 -1.01 -23.43
CA GLY A 75 13.55 0.39 -23.08
C GLY A 75 12.15 0.99 -23.29
N SER A 76 11.27 0.34 -24.05
CA SER A 76 9.92 0.85 -24.28
C SER A 76 9.03 0.79 -23.04
N VAL A 77 8.06 1.70 -22.95
CA VAL A 77 7.10 1.75 -21.83
C VAL A 77 5.77 1.13 -22.24
N ASN A 78 5.28 0.22 -21.40
CA ASN A 78 3.97 -0.40 -21.54
C ASN A 78 3.04 -0.03 -20.38
N ILE A 79 1.73 -0.15 -20.61
CA ILE A 79 0.71 -0.02 -19.57
C ILE A 79 0.30 -1.41 -19.12
N LYS A 80 0.34 -1.64 -17.81
CA LYS A 80 -0.25 -2.84 -17.21
C LYS A 80 -1.52 -2.48 -16.46
N VAL A 81 -2.59 -3.23 -16.77
CA VAL A 81 -3.89 -3.12 -16.12
C VAL A 81 -4.04 -4.16 -15.00
N HIS A 82 -4.75 -3.79 -13.95
CA HIS A 82 -5.03 -4.58 -12.76
C HIS A 82 -6.53 -4.48 -12.45
N PRO A 83 -7.38 -5.30 -13.11
CA PRO A 83 -8.83 -5.24 -12.95
C PRO A 83 -9.25 -5.67 -11.54
N ILE A 84 -10.46 -5.29 -11.14
CA ILE A 84 -11.08 -5.80 -9.92
C ILE A 84 -11.36 -7.30 -10.09
N GLN A 85 -10.87 -8.12 -9.16
CA GLN A 85 -11.08 -9.57 -9.14
C GLN A 85 -11.72 -10.01 -7.82
N ARG A 86 -12.24 -11.24 -7.79
CA ARG A 86 -12.65 -11.87 -6.54
C ARG A 86 -11.43 -12.08 -5.65
N LEU A 87 -11.58 -11.84 -4.35
CA LEU A 87 -10.52 -12.11 -3.38
C LEU A 87 -10.28 -13.61 -3.32
N HIS A 88 -9.05 -14.01 -3.64
CA HIS A 88 -8.60 -15.38 -3.58
C HIS A 88 -7.12 -15.39 -3.15
N ILE A 89 -6.80 -16.19 -2.14
CA ILE A 89 -5.42 -16.45 -1.72
C ILE A 89 -5.05 -17.83 -2.26
N PRO A 90 -4.04 -17.93 -3.15
CA PRO A 90 -3.63 -19.22 -3.70
C PRO A 90 -3.05 -20.13 -2.61
N GLU A 91 -2.95 -21.42 -2.88
CA GLU A 91 -2.26 -22.37 -1.98
C GLU A 91 -0.77 -22.05 -1.85
N GLU A 92 -0.15 -21.70 -2.97
CA GLU A 92 1.26 -21.37 -3.08
C GLU A 92 1.44 -20.05 -3.80
N TYR A 93 2.41 -19.26 -3.33
CA TYR A 93 2.78 -17.99 -3.95
C TYR A 93 4.29 -17.78 -3.84
N MET A 94 4.95 -17.52 -4.97
CA MET A 94 6.41 -17.29 -5.01
C MET A 94 7.24 -18.39 -4.29
N GLN A 95 6.86 -19.66 -4.52
CA GLN A 95 7.46 -20.84 -3.88
C GLN A 95 7.26 -20.94 -2.36
N HIS A 96 6.28 -20.23 -1.82
CA HIS A 96 5.85 -20.36 -0.43
C HIS A 96 4.44 -20.90 -0.37
N LYS A 97 4.26 -22.03 0.34
CA LYS A 97 2.94 -22.59 0.63
C LYS A 97 2.36 -21.92 1.86
N PHE A 98 1.22 -21.24 1.71
CA PHE A 98 0.63 -20.51 2.83
C PHE A 98 0.07 -21.45 3.89
N THR A 99 0.31 -21.12 5.15
CA THR A 99 -0.37 -21.77 6.28
C THR A 99 -1.82 -21.28 6.39
N LYS A 100 -2.65 -22.02 7.13
CA LYS A 100 -4.03 -21.58 7.42
C LYS A 100 -4.05 -20.20 8.09
N GLN A 101 -3.18 -19.97 9.08
CA GLN A 101 -3.10 -18.68 9.78
C GLN A 101 -2.70 -17.53 8.85
N GLU A 102 -1.79 -17.76 7.90
CA GLU A 102 -1.38 -16.75 6.92
C GLU A 102 -2.51 -16.37 5.97
N LYS A 103 -3.26 -17.37 5.48
CA LYS A 103 -4.45 -17.12 4.66
C LYS A 103 -5.50 -16.36 5.44
N THR A 104 -5.80 -16.77 6.67
CA THR A 104 -6.74 -16.05 7.55
C THR A 104 -6.30 -14.61 7.77
N ALA A 105 -5.02 -14.37 8.06
CA ALA A 105 -4.49 -13.01 8.22
C ALA A 105 -4.69 -12.15 6.96
N LEU A 106 -4.38 -12.68 5.77
CA LEU A 106 -4.57 -11.99 4.49
C LEU A 106 -6.05 -11.74 4.17
N LEU A 107 -6.93 -12.68 4.49
CA LEU A 107 -8.37 -12.56 4.24
C LEU A 107 -9.02 -11.52 5.17
N GLU A 108 -8.73 -11.59 6.47
CA GLU A 108 -9.35 -10.72 7.47
C GLU A 108 -8.72 -9.33 7.53
N ASN A 109 -7.38 -9.26 7.51
CA ASN A 109 -6.66 -8.01 7.73
C ASN A 109 -6.18 -7.37 6.43
N ARG A 110 -6.33 -8.05 5.28
CA ARG A 110 -5.75 -7.63 3.99
C ARG A 110 -4.23 -7.42 4.06
N ASN A 111 -3.58 -7.97 5.07
CA ASN A 111 -2.16 -7.81 5.35
C ASN A 111 -1.66 -9.05 6.11
N LEU A 112 -0.49 -9.56 5.75
CA LEU A 112 0.05 -10.76 6.36
C LEU A 112 0.49 -10.55 7.83
N GLY A 113 0.88 -9.33 8.21
CA GLY A 113 1.33 -9.02 9.57
C GLY A 113 2.73 -9.53 9.93
N LYS A 114 3.46 -10.06 8.96
CA LYS A 114 4.87 -10.46 9.07
C LYS A 114 5.56 -10.38 7.71
N THR A 115 6.87 -10.50 7.70
CA THR A 115 7.66 -10.73 6.49
C THR A 115 7.86 -12.21 6.20
N LEU A 116 7.93 -12.59 4.93
CA LEU A 116 8.30 -13.93 4.48
C LEU A 116 9.53 -13.88 3.58
N GLU A 117 10.38 -14.90 3.66
CA GLU A 117 11.37 -15.14 2.62
C GLU A 117 10.66 -15.78 1.42
N LEU A 118 10.69 -15.13 0.25
CA LEU A 118 10.05 -15.61 -0.98
C LEU A 118 11.06 -15.61 -2.14
N LYS A 119 10.81 -16.45 -3.15
CA LYS A 119 11.65 -16.47 -4.36
C LYS A 119 11.10 -15.52 -5.41
N GLY A 120 11.88 -14.49 -5.75
CA GLY A 120 11.58 -13.53 -6.80
C GLY A 120 11.58 -14.14 -8.21
N ARG A 121 11.12 -13.36 -9.19
CA ARG A 121 11.17 -13.74 -10.61
C ARG A 121 12.60 -13.88 -11.14
N ASP A 122 13.54 -13.18 -10.51
CA ASP A 122 14.99 -13.29 -10.71
C ASP A 122 15.58 -14.60 -10.15
N GLY A 123 14.75 -15.46 -9.56
CA GLY A 123 15.17 -16.70 -8.92
C GLY A 123 15.84 -16.51 -7.55
N LYS A 124 16.01 -15.26 -7.08
CA LYS A 124 16.67 -14.96 -5.82
C LYS A 124 15.67 -14.93 -4.67
N LYS A 125 16.10 -15.43 -3.51
CA LYS A 125 15.36 -15.29 -2.25
C LYS A 125 15.56 -13.88 -1.69
N ASP A 126 14.48 -13.30 -1.18
CA ASP A 126 14.48 -11.99 -0.52
C ASP A 126 13.34 -11.97 0.51
N HIS A 127 13.36 -11.02 1.45
CA HIS A 127 12.24 -10.82 2.38
C HIS A 127 11.17 -9.89 1.80
N TYR A 128 9.91 -10.26 1.97
CA TYR A 128 8.76 -9.54 1.44
C TYR A 128 7.69 -9.29 2.51
N TYR A 129 7.08 -8.11 2.45
CA TYR A 129 5.74 -7.86 2.97
C TYR A 129 4.71 -8.35 1.95
N LEU A 130 3.56 -8.83 2.43
CA LEU A 130 2.41 -9.18 1.59
C LEU A 130 1.16 -8.44 2.05
N SER A 131 0.44 -7.83 1.11
CA SER A 131 -0.84 -7.15 1.37
C SER A 131 -1.78 -7.33 0.20
N ILE A 132 -3.09 -7.28 0.46
CA ILE A 132 -4.14 -7.33 -0.55
C ILE A 132 -4.50 -5.90 -0.93
N ASP A 133 -4.43 -5.58 -2.22
CA ASP A 133 -4.92 -4.29 -2.71
C ASP A 133 -6.42 -4.16 -2.41
N PRO A 134 -6.86 -3.11 -1.68
CA PRO A 134 -8.25 -3.00 -1.25
C PRO A 134 -9.23 -2.80 -2.40
N LYS A 135 -8.78 -2.30 -3.56
CA LYS A 135 -9.64 -2.02 -4.71
C LYS A 135 -9.66 -3.16 -5.71
N THR A 136 -8.52 -3.84 -5.92
CA THR A 136 -8.43 -4.90 -6.93
C THR A 136 -8.50 -6.31 -6.34
N ASN A 137 -8.35 -6.46 -5.02
CA ASN A 137 -8.17 -7.75 -4.34
C ASN A 137 -6.95 -8.56 -4.82
N GLU A 138 -5.97 -7.90 -5.45
CA GLU A 138 -4.72 -8.53 -5.88
C GLU A 138 -3.76 -8.69 -4.69
N LEU A 139 -3.11 -9.85 -4.57
CA LEU A 139 -2.04 -10.08 -3.60
C LEU A 139 -0.74 -9.42 -4.08
N ILE A 140 -0.23 -8.46 -3.30
CA ILE A 140 0.93 -7.63 -3.66
C ILE A 140 2.14 -7.98 -2.78
N PRO A 141 3.27 -8.36 -3.40
CA PRO A 141 4.54 -8.51 -2.71
C PRO A 141 5.35 -7.22 -2.75
N LEU A 142 5.98 -6.89 -1.63
CA LEU A 142 6.91 -5.76 -1.53
C LEU A 142 8.18 -6.20 -0.81
N ARG A 143 9.33 -6.14 -1.50
CA ARG A 143 10.63 -6.41 -0.87
C ARG A 143 10.86 -5.45 0.30
N THR A 144 11.32 -5.97 1.43
CA THR A 144 11.50 -5.18 2.67
C THR A 144 12.42 -3.98 2.47
N LYS A 145 13.47 -4.14 1.66
CA LYS A 145 14.43 -3.07 1.29
C LYS A 145 13.80 -1.83 0.62
N HIS A 146 12.57 -1.91 0.15
CA HIS A 146 11.88 -0.77 -0.46
C HIS A 146 11.06 0.06 0.54
N ILE A 147 11.03 -0.32 1.81
CA ILE A 147 10.40 0.45 2.88
C ILE A 147 11.46 0.79 3.92
N ARG A 148 11.63 2.08 4.17
CA ARG A 148 12.43 2.58 5.28
C ARG A 148 11.48 3.04 6.39
N VAL A 149 11.57 2.42 7.56
CA VAL A 149 10.85 2.87 8.73
C VAL A 149 11.53 4.16 9.24
N PRO A 150 10.81 5.29 9.32
CA PRO A 150 11.38 6.53 9.79
C PRO A 150 11.48 6.57 11.32
N GLU A 151 12.34 7.45 11.83
CA GLU A 151 12.50 7.73 13.26
C GLU A 151 11.25 8.37 13.88
N LYS A 152 10.59 9.24 13.11
CA LYS A 152 9.40 9.97 13.51
C LYS A 152 8.30 9.85 12.47
N ILE A 153 7.06 9.73 12.92
CA ILE A 153 5.86 9.73 12.09
C ILE A 153 4.92 10.80 12.63
N LYS A 154 4.60 11.79 11.80
CA LYS A 154 3.72 12.91 12.17
C LYS A 154 4.09 13.56 13.52
N GLY A 155 5.39 13.75 13.74
CA GLY A 155 5.93 14.38 14.96
C GLY A 155 6.18 13.44 16.14
N ALA A 156 5.58 12.25 16.17
CA ALA A 156 5.82 11.26 17.23
C ALA A 156 7.03 10.37 16.91
N SER A 157 7.90 10.16 17.90
CA SER A 157 9.06 9.27 17.79
C SER A 157 8.69 7.81 17.99
N LEU A 158 9.27 6.91 17.20
CA LEU A 158 9.14 5.47 17.40
C LEU A 158 10.22 4.98 18.36
N SER A 159 9.85 4.12 19.31
CA SER A 159 10.83 3.36 20.10
C SER A 159 11.55 2.33 19.22
N GLU A 160 12.73 1.88 19.64
CA GLU A 160 13.46 0.82 18.93
C GLU A 160 12.61 -0.44 18.73
N GLU A 161 11.87 -0.84 19.77
CA GLU A 161 10.96 -1.98 19.69
C GLU A 161 9.84 -1.77 18.65
N GLN A 162 9.26 -0.57 18.60
CA GLN A 162 8.24 -0.21 17.61
C GLN A 162 8.81 -0.23 16.19
N LYS A 163 10.02 0.32 15.98
CA LYS A 163 10.70 0.28 14.68
C LYS A 163 10.94 -1.15 14.22
N GLN A 164 11.47 -1.99 15.09
CA GLN A 164 11.74 -3.40 14.80
C GLN A 164 10.45 -4.17 14.47
N LYS A 165 9.40 -3.99 15.27
CA LYS A 165 8.09 -4.60 15.01
C LYS A 165 7.52 -4.16 13.66
N LEU A 166 7.56 -2.86 13.36
CA LEU A 166 7.04 -2.32 12.12
C LEU A 166 7.87 -2.79 10.91
N ALA A 167 9.19 -2.84 11.02
CA ALA A 167 10.10 -3.40 10.01
C ALA A 167 9.91 -4.91 9.80
N ALA A 168 9.48 -5.63 10.83
CA ALA A 168 9.06 -7.03 10.72
C ALA A 168 7.65 -7.21 10.12
N GLY A 169 6.96 -6.12 9.75
CA GLY A 169 5.62 -6.13 9.15
C GLY A 169 4.48 -6.21 10.16
N LYS A 170 4.79 -6.17 11.46
CA LYS A 170 3.80 -6.22 12.53
C LYS A 170 3.09 -4.88 12.68
N LYS A 171 1.86 -4.95 13.15
CA LYS A 171 1.08 -3.77 13.55
C LYS A 171 1.59 -3.25 14.90
N ILE A 172 1.81 -1.95 15.00
CA ILE A 172 2.15 -1.25 16.26
C ILE A 172 1.11 -0.18 16.55
N THR A 173 1.00 0.26 17.80
CA THR A 173 0.28 1.50 18.15
C THR A 173 1.30 2.59 18.40
N LEU A 174 1.07 3.77 17.84
CA LEU A 174 1.86 4.97 18.10
C LEU A 174 0.94 6.07 18.62
N ASP A 175 1.32 6.68 19.74
CA ASP A 175 0.59 7.78 20.39
C ASP A 175 1.29 9.13 20.13
N GLY A 176 0.60 10.23 20.40
CA GLY A 176 1.17 11.58 20.32
C GLY A 176 1.44 12.10 18.89
N MET A 177 0.86 11.48 17.87
CA MET A 177 0.96 11.96 16.48
C MET A 177 0.13 13.22 16.29
N THR A 178 0.59 14.15 15.45
CA THR A 178 -0.10 15.42 15.20
C THR A 178 -0.83 15.40 13.84
N GLY A 179 -2.13 15.70 13.86
CA GLY A 179 -2.98 15.82 12.68
C GLY A 179 -2.76 17.13 11.93
N LYS A 180 -3.34 17.24 10.71
CA LYS A 180 -3.29 18.50 9.94
C LYS A 180 -3.97 19.68 10.66
N ASN A 181 -4.90 19.38 11.57
CA ASN A 181 -5.62 20.35 12.40
C ASN A 181 -4.88 20.70 13.71
N GLY A 182 -3.62 20.28 13.86
CA GLY A 182 -2.82 20.50 15.08
C GLY A 182 -3.22 19.64 16.28
N LYS A 183 -4.29 18.82 16.18
CA LYS A 183 -4.72 17.95 17.27
C LYS A 183 -3.86 16.69 17.33
N LYS A 184 -3.57 16.26 18.55
CA LYS A 184 -2.88 14.99 18.80
C LYS A 184 -3.83 13.81 18.74
N PHE A 185 -3.32 12.69 18.26
CA PHE A 185 -4.05 11.45 18.11
C PHE A 185 -3.11 10.24 18.24
N SER A 186 -3.70 9.07 18.47
CA SER A 186 -3.02 7.80 18.31
C SER A 186 -3.62 6.97 17.19
N ALA A 187 -2.83 6.08 16.61
CA ALA A 187 -3.27 5.16 15.58
C ALA A 187 -2.41 3.90 15.57
N SER A 188 -2.98 2.84 15.02
CA SER A 188 -2.24 1.64 14.64
C SER A 188 -1.53 1.85 13.30
N LEU A 189 -0.24 1.54 13.26
CA LEU A 189 0.62 1.63 12.08
C LEU A 189 1.05 0.25 11.61
N GLN A 190 1.04 0.03 10.30
CA GLN A 190 1.50 -1.21 9.69
C GLN A 190 2.00 -0.97 8.27
N VAL A 191 3.05 -1.65 7.84
CA VAL A 191 3.53 -1.59 6.45
C VAL A 191 2.50 -2.22 5.52
N ASP A 192 2.12 -1.50 4.46
CA ASP A 192 1.20 -1.93 3.42
C ASP A 192 1.97 -2.11 2.10
N ALA A 193 2.06 -3.36 1.64
CA ALA A 193 2.73 -3.71 0.40
C ALA A 193 2.01 -3.17 -0.84
N ALA A 194 0.68 -3.05 -0.80
CA ALA A 194 -0.12 -2.60 -1.93
C ALA A 194 0.08 -1.12 -2.22
N ASN A 195 0.09 -0.30 -1.16
CA ASN A 195 0.34 1.14 -1.25
C ASN A 195 1.83 1.52 -1.11
N ARG A 196 2.69 0.56 -0.81
CA ARG A 196 4.14 0.76 -0.60
C ARG A 196 4.43 1.84 0.45
N SER A 197 3.64 1.88 1.52
CA SER A 197 3.71 2.88 2.57
C SER A 197 3.43 2.28 3.94
N ILE A 198 3.51 3.09 4.99
CA ILE A 198 2.99 2.74 6.32
C ILE A 198 1.55 3.23 6.38
N ASN A 199 0.61 2.29 6.50
CA ASN A 199 -0.81 2.58 6.62
C ASN A 199 -1.20 2.85 8.08
N PHE A 200 -2.23 3.68 8.27
CA PHE A 200 -2.76 4.10 9.55
C PHE A 200 -4.18 3.55 9.72
N SER A 201 -4.52 3.08 10.91
CA SER A 201 -5.86 2.57 11.23
C SER A 201 -6.18 2.75 12.71
N GLY A 202 -7.45 2.61 13.10
CA GLY A 202 -7.84 2.63 14.52
C GLY A 202 -7.51 3.95 15.23
N PHE A 203 -7.78 5.07 14.58
CA PHE A 203 -7.51 6.41 15.10
C PHE A 203 -8.28 6.67 16.41
N LYS A 204 -7.61 7.28 17.40
CA LYS A 204 -8.20 7.72 18.67
C LYS A 204 -7.71 9.12 19.02
N GLN A 205 -8.60 9.99 19.49
CA GLN A 205 -8.21 11.33 19.92
C GLN A 205 -7.70 11.30 21.38
N GLU A 206 -6.75 12.17 21.72
CA GLU A 206 -6.19 12.22 23.08
C GLU A 206 -7.25 12.44 24.18
N LYS A 207 -8.29 13.26 23.92
CA LYS A 207 -9.39 13.45 24.88
C LYS A 207 -10.12 12.16 25.25
N GLU A 208 -10.23 11.21 24.33
CA GLU A 208 -10.84 9.89 24.59
C GLU A 208 -9.89 8.94 25.33
N LEU A 209 -8.57 9.12 25.17
CA LEU A 209 -7.55 8.37 25.88
C LEU A 209 -7.47 8.81 27.36
N GLU A 210 -7.54 10.11 27.62
CA GLU A 210 -7.59 10.70 28.97
C GLU A 210 -8.82 10.23 29.75
N GLN A 211 -10.02 10.33 29.15
CA GLN A 211 -11.26 9.87 29.79
C GLN A 211 -11.28 8.36 30.09
N LYS A 212 -10.64 7.53 29.24
CA LYS A 212 -10.49 6.08 29.50
C LYS A 212 -9.45 5.79 30.58
N ALA A 213 -8.38 6.58 30.65
CA ALA A 213 -7.37 6.46 31.70
C ALA A 213 -7.95 6.85 33.08
N GLU A 214 -8.74 7.92 33.15
CA GLU A 214 -9.43 8.37 34.37
C GLU A 214 -10.46 7.35 34.85
N LYS A 215 -11.29 6.80 33.95
CA LYS A 215 -12.24 5.73 34.30
C LYS A 215 -11.55 4.46 34.83
N LYS A 216 -10.40 4.08 34.28
CA LYS A 216 -9.60 2.94 34.78
C LYS A 216 -8.95 3.22 36.14
N LYS A 217 -8.53 4.46 36.41
CA LYS A 217 -7.99 4.86 37.73
C LYS A 217 -9.08 4.92 38.80
N GLY A 218 -10.25 5.50 38.49
CA GLY A 218 -11.39 5.56 39.41
C GLY A 218 -12.00 4.18 39.74
N ALA A 219 -11.98 3.24 38.79
CA ALA A 219 -12.43 1.87 39.03
C ALA A 219 -11.46 1.07 39.94
N LYS A 220 -10.15 1.36 39.90
CA LYS A 220 -9.17 0.72 40.79
C LYS A 220 -9.19 1.27 42.23
N GLN A 221 -9.65 2.50 42.44
CA GLN A 221 -9.77 3.11 43.77
C GLN A 221 -11.04 2.72 44.54
N LYS A 222 -12.04 2.11 43.89
CA LYS A 222 -13.30 1.69 44.53
C LYS A 222 -13.35 0.21 44.96
N VAL A 223 -12.24 -0.52 44.80
CA VAL A 223 -12.13 -1.97 45.15
C VAL A 223 -11.04 -2.18 46.21
N GLY A 224 -10.75 -1.16 47.01
CA GLY A 224 -9.85 -1.21 48.17
C GLY A 224 -10.63 -0.99 49.45
#